data_AF-A0A6P0LQM2-F1
#
_entry.id   AF-A0A6P0LQM2-F1
#
_cell.length_a   1.000
_cell.length_b   1.000
_cell.length_c   1.000
_cell.angle_alpha   90.00
_cell.angle_beta   90.00
_cell.angle_gamma   90.00
#
_symmetry.space_group_name_H-M   'P 1'
#
loop_
_entity.id
_entity.type
_entity.pdbx_description
1 polymer ?
#
loop_
_entity_poly.entity_id
_entity_poly.type
_entity_poly.pdbx_seq_one_letter_code
_entity_poly.pdbx_strand_id
1 'polypeptide(L)'
;NNSWRMFATIDSGRPFEFDLTTLKPVTPVGDRSEWIPLEINGIPSLGDIKIPWIFPMHMSAAHSAYDQNTGEIFIINCLFDIPISVGAIDPDAYIHIWNGQGKFQTTQIIDERTNKPVEIKQSTHQIAITKNYVVIIDTAFRIEYLRMLIPEVKAKAQSAYNQVWLVPRAELQGEKAIAKHITIPRECVHFYADYEDNDGENLTLHLVLASGHDVSEWLQKSDKRWPTLFEFVPSAFYGYPPGVYDQQGFGKCVVNAKTGELKSEQPCLFEDFWGVALPTYQGIQGTSPPQFQNIWVNYAGYISEITPRRLVELYANHPFRKVPVNDLPNWKPSGILRWSPVDMEVKDSWAIERGYVVNTPIYVPKQGQTDELEGYIVATVTTPSGSEFWIWQAGNLAAGPITKLGHEDVKFALSLHSAWVPSIAPRDAKYKVDLRQDMDINKPEYFLPDWIKEIFEKDIYPEFEYH
;
A
#
# COMPACT_ATOMS: atom_id res chain seq x y z
N ASN A 1 2.35 27.47 -6.64
CA ASN A 1 3.35 26.81 -7.50
C ASN A 1 2.64 25.85 -8.42
N ASN A 2 2.94 25.85 -9.72
CA ASN A 2 2.32 24.94 -10.71
C ASN A 2 3.12 23.63 -10.92
N SER A 3 4.27 23.51 -10.25
CA SER A 3 5.14 22.34 -10.31
C SER A 3 4.73 21.35 -9.22
N TRP A 4 4.16 20.22 -9.66
CA TRP A 4 3.83 19.08 -8.81
C TRP A 4 5.02 18.11 -8.79
N ARG A 5 5.25 17.47 -7.65
CA ARG A 5 6.24 16.41 -7.51
C ARG A 5 5.48 15.10 -7.33
N MET A 6 5.93 14.06 -8.03
CA MET A 6 5.32 12.73 -7.93
C MET A 6 6.42 11.71 -7.63
N PHE A 7 6.06 10.73 -6.79
CA PHE A 7 6.98 9.72 -6.33
C PHE A 7 6.49 8.34 -6.78
N ALA A 8 7.41 7.54 -7.31
CA ALA A 8 7.24 6.10 -7.38
C ALA A 8 7.58 5.53 -5.99
N THR A 9 6.63 4.82 -5.39
CA THR A 9 6.77 4.22 -4.07
C THR A 9 6.65 2.71 -4.16
N ILE A 10 7.22 2.03 -3.18
CA ILE A 10 7.15 0.57 -3.04
C ILE A 10 7.22 0.24 -1.56
N ASP A 11 6.61 -0.87 -1.17
CA ASP A 11 6.96 -1.48 0.11
C ASP A 11 8.44 -1.86 0.09
N SER A 12 9.13 -1.63 1.21
CA SER A 12 10.53 -2.04 1.35
C SER A 12 11.55 -1.29 0.47
N GLY A 13 11.25 -0.05 0.07
CA GLY A 13 12.20 0.81 -0.64
C GLY A 13 11.95 2.31 -0.47
N ARG A 14 12.97 3.11 -0.77
CA ARG A 14 12.86 4.58 -0.70
C ARG A 14 11.94 5.09 -1.83
N PRO A 15 11.03 6.04 -1.56
CA PRO A 15 10.32 6.76 -2.62
C PRO A 15 11.30 7.41 -3.60
N PHE A 16 10.93 7.44 -4.87
CA PHE A 16 11.76 8.01 -5.93
C PHE A 16 10.99 9.04 -6.74
N GLU A 17 11.52 10.26 -6.83
CA GLU A 17 10.95 11.34 -7.62
C GLU A 17 11.26 11.15 -9.10
N PHE A 18 10.27 11.40 -9.96
CA PHE A 18 10.45 11.44 -11.41
C PHE A 18 9.89 12.73 -11.99
N ASP A 19 10.45 13.17 -13.12
CA ASP A 19 10.02 14.37 -13.81
C ASP A 19 8.72 14.09 -14.58
N LEU A 20 7.69 14.93 -14.37
CA LEU A 20 6.37 14.71 -14.94
C LEU A 20 6.29 14.93 -16.46
N THR A 21 7.24 15.65 -17.04
CA THR A 21 7.27 15.94 -18.48
C THR A 21 7.97 14.84 -19.28
N THR A 22 8.97 14.21 -18.69
CA THR A 22 9.83 13.21 -19.34
C THR A 22 9.64 11.79 -18.82
N LEU A 23 9.01 11.63 -17.64
CA LEU A 23 8.90 10.40 -16.85
C LEU A 23 10.25 9.79 -16.46
N LYS A 24 11.35 10.54 -16.60
CA LYS A 24 12.67 10.10 -16.17
C LYS A 24 12.79 10.17 -14.64
N PRO A 25 13.46 9.19 -14.01
CA PRO A 25 13.81 9.27 -12.58
C PRO A 25 14.74 10.48 -12.33
N VAL A 26 14.53 11.18 -11.21
CA VAL A 26 15.28 12.39 -10.84
C VAL A 26 16.12 12.19 -9.58
N THR A 27 15.51 11.78 -8.46
CA THR A 27 16.22 11.65 -7.18
C THR A 27 15.43 10.76 -6.21
N PRO A 28 16.08 9.95 -5.37
CA PRO A 28 15.42 9.33 -4.23
C PRO A 28 14.98 10.40 -3.21
N VAL A 29 14.03 10.03 -2.35
CA VAL A 29 13.61 10.81 -1.18
C VAL A 29 14.44 10.39 0.03
N GLY A 30 15.25 11.32 0.52
CA GLY A 30 16.23 11.12 1.60
C GLY A 30 17.52 10.47 1.13
N ASP A 31 18.66 10.96 1.63
CA ASP A 31 19.95 10.28 1.52
C ASP A 31 19.88 8.94 2.24
N ARG A 32 20.58 7.92 1.73
CA ARG A 32 20.59 6.56 2.26
C ARG A 32 21.02 6.52 3.73
N SER A 33 21.88 7.45 4.14
CA SER A 33 22.32 7.58 5.54
C SER A 33 21.22 8.04 6.50
N GLU A 34 20.11 8.57 5.98
CA GLU A 34 18.97 9.01 6.79
C GLU A 34 17.97 7.89 7.06
N TRP A 35 18.03 6.82 6.26
CA TRP A 35 17.19 5.65 6.40
C TRP A 35 17.86 4.60 7.27
N ILE A 36 17.06 3.88 8.06
CA ILE A 36 17.52 2.71 8.82
C ILE A 36 17.33 1.46 7.92
N PRO A 37 18.42 0.86 7.42
CA PRO A 37 18.34 -0.33 6.57
C PRO A 37 18.03 -1.60 7.38
N LEU A 38 17.33 -2.54 6.75
CA LEU A 38 17.26 -3.92 7.23
C LEU A 38 18.61 -4.60 6.94
N GLU A 39 19.53 -4.54 7.89
CA GLU A 39 20.84 -5.21 7.81
C GLU A 39 20.76 -6.62 8.40
N ILE A 40 20.83 -7.64 7.55
CA ILE A 40 21.05 -9.01 8.00
C ILE A 40 22.52 -9.14 8.43
N ASN A 41 22.78 -8.94 9.71
CA ASN A 41 24.10 -9.18 10.29
C ASN A 41 24.40 -10.69 10.26
N GLY A 42 25.47 -11.07 9.58
CA GLY A 42 26.30 -12.26 9.84
C GLY A 42 25.60 -13.63 9.87
N ILE A 43 26.11 -14.56 9.07
CA ILE A 43 25.98 -15.99 9.39
C ILE A 43 27.25 -16.33 10.23
N PRO A 44 27.20 -16.58 11.55
CA PRO A 44 28.23 -17.06 12.46
C PRO A 44 29.06 -18.23 11.99
N SER A 45 28.57 -19.06 11.06
CA SER A 45 29.44 -20.05 10.41
C SER A 45 30.51 -19.40 9.51
N LEU A 46 30.42 -18.10 9.27
CA LEU A 46 31.29 -17.27 8.44
C LEU A 46 31.82 -16.00 9.17
N GLY A 47 31.49 -15.78 10.45
CA GLY A 47 31.93 -14.60 11.24
C GLY A 47 31.03 -13.35 11.07
N ASP A 48 31.44 -12.21 11.66
CA ASP A 48 30.80 -10.88 11.55
C ASP A 48 30.90 -10.30 10.11
N ILE A 49 30.55 -11.10 9.11
CA ILE A 49 30.43 -10.64 7.73
C ILE A 49 29.18 -9.79 7.67
N LYS A 50 29.36 -8.47 7.72
CA LYS A 50 28.45 -7.55 7.07
C LYS A 50 28.48 -7.93 5.59
N ILE A 51 27.33 -8.28 5.02
CA ILE A 51 27.17 -8.30 3.56
C ILE A 51 26.61 -6.92 3.22
N PRO A 52 27.44 -5.93 2.93
CA PRO A 52 26.97 -4.61 2.56
C PRO A 52 26.35 -4.75 1.17
N TRP A 53 25.02 -4.82 1.15
CA TRP A 53 24.26 -4.73 -0.07
C TRP A 53 24.32 -3.29 -0.55
N ILE A 54 24.75 -3.06 -1.79
CA ILE A 54 24.69 -1.73 -2.39
C ILE A 54 23.24 -1.26 -2.56
N PHE A 55 22.27 -2.18 -2.55
CA PHE A 55 20.84 -1.93 -2.47
C PHE A 55 20.27 -2.52 -1.17
N PRO A 56 20.43 -1.84 -0.02
CA PRO A 56 19.86 -2.31 1.22
C PRO A 56 18.33 -2.21 1.13
N MET A 57 17.65 -3.13 1.81
CA MET A 57 16.21 -3.09 1.93
C MET A 57 15.85 -2.05 3.00
N HIS A 58 15.01 -1.08 2.65
CA HIS A 58 14.52 -0.07 3.58
C HIS A 58 13.04 -0.32 3.80
N MET A 59 12.67 -0.98 4.91
CA MET A 59 11.27 -1.32 5.12
C MET A 59 10.45 -0.06 5.37
N SER A 60 9.65 0.31 4.39
CA SER A 60 8.74 1.46 4.43
C SER A 60 7.43 1.12 3.76
N ALA A 61 6.44 1.99 3.93
CA ALA A 61 5.13 1.86 3.32
C ALA A 61 5.15 2.32 1.85
N ALA A 62 4.44 1.59 0.99
CA ALA A 62 4.06 2.09 -0.34
C ALA A 62 3.19 3.36 -0.25
N HIS A 63 2.43 3.53 0.85
CA HIS A 63 1.56 4.68 1.09
C HIS A 63 2.03 5.53 2.27
N SER A 64 2.89 6.50 1.97
CA SER A 64 3.21 7.61 2.87
C SER A 64 2.04 8.59 2.99
N ALA A 65 1.98 9.35 4.08
CA ALA A 65 0.93 10.34 4.29
C ALA A 65 1.43 11.76 4.01
N TYR A 66 0.65 12.55 3.26
CA TYR A 66 0.97 13.94 2.95
C TYR A 66 -0.03 14.88 3.64
N ASP A 67 0.47 15.85 4.40
CA ASP A 67 -0.35 16.90 4.99
C ASP A 67 -0.40 18.12 4.07
N GLN A 68 -1.55 18.32 3.41
CA GLN A 68 -1.74 19.47 2.54
C GLN A 68 -1.70 20.82 3.29
N ASN A 69 -1.93 20.82 4.61
CA ASN A 69 -1.95 22.03 5.42
C ASN A 69 -0.54 22.51 5.78
N THR A 70 0.39 21.58 6.00
CA THR A 70 1.78 21.89 6.39
C THR A 70 2.79 21.70 5.26
N GLY A 71 2.43 20.94 4.22
CA GLY A 71 3.34 20.57 3.14
C GLY A 71 4.34 19.48 3.53
N GLU A 72 4.09 18.77 4.63
CA GLU A 72 4.95 17.71 5.15
C GLU A 72 4.49 16.32 4.70
N ILE A 73 5.46 15.44 4.43
CA ILE A 73 5.25 14.02 4.18
C ILE A 73 5.75 13.24 5.39
N PHE A 74 4.93 12.31 5.84
CA PHE A 74 5.22 11.36 6.91
C PHE A 74 5.50 10.01 6.26
N ILE A 75 6.65 9.43 6.58
CA ILE A 75 7.13 8.16 6.02
C ILE A 75 7.50 7.25 7.19
N ILE A 76 6.98 6.03 7.21
CA ILE A 76 7.38 5.04 8.20
C ILE A 76 8.61 4.27 7.71
N ASN A 77 9.53 3.99 8.62
CA ASN A 77 10.65 3.07 8.41
C ASN A 77 10.72 2.06 9.57
N CYS A 78 10.56 0.78 9.27
CA CYS A 78 10.50 -0.29 10.27
C CYS A 78 11.72 -1.24 10.18
N LEU A 79 12.02 -1.90 11.28
CA LEU A 79 12.86 -3.09 11.35
C LEU A 79 12.01 -4.22 11.91
N PHE A 80 12.11 -5.40 11.30
CA PHE A 80 11.36 -6.56 11.73
C PHE A 80 12.20 -7.44 12.63
N ASP A 81 11.53 -8.15 13.54
CA ASP A 81 12.15 -9.26 14.24
C ASP A 81 12.41 -10.40 13.26
N ILE A 82 13.68 -10.61 12.92
CA ILE A 82 14.12 -11.76 12.11
C ILE A 82 14.92 -12.69 13.03
N PRO A 83 14.27 -13.75 13.56
CA PRO A 83 14.95 -14.74 14.38
C PRO A 83 15.74 -15.67 13.47
N ILE A 84 16.91 -15.24 13.02
CA ILE A 84 17.89 -16.14 12.41
C ILE A 84 18.74 -16.70 13.56
N SER A 85 19.14 -17.97 13.49
CA SER A 85 19.93 -18.70 14.50
C SER A 85 21.31 -18.09 14.83
N VAL A 86 21.56 -16.88 14.35
CA VAL A 86 22.86 -16.40 13.95
C VAL A 86 23.05 -14.87 14.10
N GLY A 87 22.01 -14.16 14.52
CA GLY A 87 22.00 -12.72 14.79
C GLY A 87 20.57 -12.22 14.69
N ALA A 88 19.93 -11.90 15.81
CA ALA A 88 18.59 -11.33 15.81
C ALA A 88 18.67 -9.85 15.45
N ILE A 89 17.76 -9.38 14.60
CA ILE A 89 17.50 -7.95 14.42
C ILE A 89 16.36 -7.62 15.39
N ASP A 90 16.61 -6.75 16.36
CA ASP A 90 15.53 -6.28 17.24
C ASP A 90 14.56 -5.41 16.40
N PRO A 91 13.25 -5.58 16.60
CA PRO A 91 12.27 -4.77 15.89
C PRO A 91 12.39 -3.30 16.31
N ASP A 92 12.17 -2.42 15.35
CA ASP A 92 12.20 -0.97 15.55
C ASP A 92 11.25 -0.27 14.58
N ALA A 93 10.86 0.96 14.89
CA ALA A 93 9.99 1.74 14.03
C ALA A 93 10.27 3.23 14.18
N TYR A 94 10.32 3.92 13.05
CA TYR A 94 10.62 5.33 12.95
C TYR A 94 9.60 6.03 12.06
N ILE A 95 9.29 7.28 12.38
CA ILE A 95 8.63 8.20 11.45
C ILE A 95 9.64 9.25 11.00
N HIS A 96 9.79 9.35 9.68
CA HIS A 96 10.49 10.45 9.01
C HIS A 96 9.48 11.51 8.60
N ILE A 97 9.74 12.77 8.95
CA ILE A 97 9.00 13.94 8.49
C ILE A 97 9.87 14.69 7.50
N TRP A 98 9.31 15.02 6.34
CA TRP A 98 10.01 15.72 5.28
C TRP A 98 9.13 16.77 4.61
N ASN A 99 9.64 18.01 4.50
CA ASN A 99 8.94 19.12 3.86
C ASN A 99 9.27 19.27 2.36
N GLY A 100 9.91 18.27 1.77
CA GLY A 100 10.37 18.32 0.38
C GLY A 100 11.77 18.92 0.18
N GLN A 101 12.44 19.38 1.24
CA GLN A 101 13.79 19.95 1.20
C GLN A 101 14.66 19.41 2.35
N GLY A 102 15.98 19.44 2.17
CA GLY A 102 16.94 19.07 3.20
C GLY A 102 16.75 17.64 3.72
N LYS A 103 17.18 17.44 4.97
CA LYS A 103 17.17 16.16 5.67
C LYS A 103 15.82 15.87 6.33
N PHE A 104 15.57 14.59 6.59
CA PHE A 104 14.47 14.15 7.43
C PHE A 104 14.63 14.61 8.88
N GLN A 105 13.49 14.84 9.50
CA GLN A 105 13.36 14.76 10.94
C GLN A 105 12.86 13.37 11.31
N THR A 106 13.62 12.65 12.13
CA THR A 106 13.37 11.24 12.44
C THR A 106 13.07 11.05 13.92
N THR A 107 11.98 10.36 14.22
CA THR A 107 11.55 10.04 15.58
C THR A 107 11.30 8.55 15.72
N GLN A 108 11.89 7.92 16.74
CA GLN A 108 11.63 6.52 17.08
C GLN A 108 10.26 6.38 17.77
N ILE A 109 9.50 5.35 17.41
CA ILE A 109 8.14 5.15 17.92
C ILE A 109 8.15 4.03 18.97
N ILE A 110 7.71 4.36 20.17
CA ILE A 110 7.70 3.47 21.34
C ILE A 110 6.27 3.05 21.64
N ASP A 111 6.04 1.74 21.78
CA ASP A 111 4.77 1.20 22.23
C ASP A 111 4.62 1.41 23.75
N GLU A 112 3.58 2.13 24.16
CA GLU A 112 3.34 2.44 25.57
C GLU A 112 3.13 1.22 26.48
N ARG A 113 2.63 0.10 25.95
CA ARG A 113 2.35 -1.10 26.77
C ARG A 113 3.63 -1.80 27.17
N THR A 114 4.63 -1.77 26.30
CA THR A 114 5.86 -2.53 26.46
C THR A 114 7.05 -1.64 26.80
N ASN A 115 6.94 -0.33 26.57
CA ASN A 115 8.02 0.64 26.66
C ASN A 115 9.24 0.25 25.78
N LYS A 116 8.97 -0.41 24.66
CA LYS A 116 9.93 -0.82 23.62
C LYS A 116 9.51 -0.24 22.28
N PRO A 117 10.39 -0.21 21.27
CA PRO A 117 9.99 0.17 19.93
C PRO A 117 8.76 -0.62 19.42
N VAL A 118 7.96 0.03 18.60
CA VAL A 118 6.81 -0.61 17.93
C VAL A 118 7.30 -1.78 17.08
N GLU A 119 6.68 -2.94 17.26
CA GLU A 119 6.97 -4.16 16.52
C GLU A 119 5.86 -4.42 15.48
N ILE A 120 6.21 -4.29 14.20
CA ILE A 120 5.35 -4.68 13.08
C ILE A 120 5.58 -6.15 12.78
N LYS A 121 4.52 -6.97 12.74
CA LYS A 121 4.62 -8.43 12.54
C LYS A 121 4.26 -8.89 11.14
N GLN A 122 3.43 -8.12 10.43
CA GLN A 122 3.03 -8.40 9.06
C GLN A 122 3.71 -7.40 8.13
N SER A 123 3.16 -6.19 8.02
CA SER A 123 3.70 -5.10 7.22
C SER A 123 2.99 -3.79 7.58
N THR A 124 3.67 -2.67 7.38
CA THR A 124 3.04 -1.35 7.34
C THR A 124 2.92 -0.91 5.89
N HIS A 125 1.93 -1.44 5.18
CA HIS A 125 1.69 -1.11 3.77
C HIS A 125 1.27 0.35 3.58
N GLN A 126 0.62 0.92 4.59
CA GLN A 126 0.10 2.28 4.59
C GLN A 126 0.17 2.92 5.99
N ILE A 127 0.33 4.25 6.02
CA ILE A 127 0.02 5.07 7.19
C ILE A 127 -1.01 6.14 6.83
N ALA A 128 -1.67 6.71 7.84
CA ALA A 128 -2.56 7.87 7.67
C ALA A 128 -2.22 8.95 8.70
N ILE A 129 -2.72 10.16 8.45
CA ILE A 129 -2.61 11.27 9.40
C ILE A 129 -3.98 11.84 9.71
N THR A 130 -4.07 12.38 10.91
CA THR A 130 -5.10 13.33 11.31
C THR A 130 -4.42 14.65 11.69
N LYS A 131 -5.22 15.60 12.16
CA LYS A 131 -4.76 16.88 12.65
C LYS A 131 -3.72 16.74 13.75
N ASN A 132 -3.95 15.82 14.71
CA ASN A 132 -3.06 15.66 15.86
C ASN A 132 -2.31 14.32 15.91
N TYR A 133 -2.62 13.35 15.04
CA TYR A 133 -2.03 12.01 15.14
C TYR A 133 -1.49 11.47 13.80
N VAL A 134 -0.47 10.62 13.89
CA VAL A 134 -0.11 9.67 12.83
C VAL A 134 -0.68 8.31 13.23
N VAL A 135 -1.33 7.63 12.29
CA VAL A 135 -1.94 6.32 12.47
C VAL A 135 -1.11 5.28 11.74
N ILE A 136 -0.54 4.34 12.50
CA ILE A 136 0.23 3.20 11.99
C ILE A 136 -0.61 1.94 12.20
N ILE A 137 -0.77 1.13 11.16
CA ILE A 137 -1.45 -0.17 11.25
C ILE A 137 -0.51 -1.29 10.81
N ASP A 138 -0.42 -2.36 11.58
CA ASP A 138 0.15 -3.64 11.14
C ASP A 138 -0.86 -4.35 10.22
N THR A 139 -0.87 -3.90 8.97
CA THR A 139 -1.84 -4.28 7.93
C THR A 139 -1.78 -5.75 7.57
N ALA A 140 -2.87 -6.27 6.99
CA ALA A 140 -3.04 -7.63 6.51
C ALA A 140 -2.20 -7.92 5.25
N PHE A 141 -0.89 -7.73 5.35
CA PHE A 141 0.07 -7.98 4.28
C PHE A 141 1.26 -8.68 4.92
N ARG A 142 1.25 -10.01 4.89
CA ARG A 142 2.18 -10.81 5.69
C ARG A 142 3.52 -10.99 4.98
N ILE A 143 4.60 -10.64 5.67
CA ILE A 143 5.95 -10.96 5.21
C ILE A 143 6.41 -12.30 5.82
N GLU A 144 6.83 -13.24 4.98
CA GLU A 144 7.25 -14.59 5.37
C GLU A 144 8.74 -14.85 5.08
N TYR A 145 9.64 -14.29 5.88
CA TYR A 145 11.10 -14.36 5.68
C TYR A 145 11.66 -15.77 5.48
N LEU A 146 11.19 -16.74 6.27
CA LEU A 146 11.63 -18.13 6.14
C LEU A 146 11.27 -18.73 4.77
N ARG A 147 10.17 -18.28 4.17
CA ARG A 147 9.73 -18.75 2.86
C ARG A 147 10.48 -18.08 1.72
N MET A 148 10.98 -16.85 1.93
CA MET A 148 11.93 -16.23 1.02
C MET A 148 13.25 -17.02 0.94
N LEU A 149 13.66 -17.64 2.05
CA LEU A 149 14.87 -18.46 2.12
C LEU A 149 14.63 -19.94 1.74
N ILE A 150 13.46 -20.48 2.07
CA ILE A 150 13.09 -21.89 1.91
C ILE A 150 11.68 -21.94 1.28
N PRO A 151 11.58 -21.98 -0.06
CA PRO A 151 10.30 -21.89 -0.77
C PRO A 151 9.26 -22.96 -0.39
N GLU A 152 9.69 -24.11 0.15
CA GLU A 152 8.84 -25.22 0.58
C GLU A 152 8.09 -24.96 1.90
N VAL A 153 8.45 -23.91 2.64
CA VAL A 153 7.76 -23.52 3.88
C VAL A 153 6.31 -23.15 3.54
N LYS A 154 5.36 -23.76 4.26
CA LYS A 154 3.93 -23.49 4.08
C LYS A 154 3.59 -22.06 4.48
N ALA A 155 2.74 -21.44 3.67
CA ALA A 155 2.10 -20.17 3.96
C ALA A 155 1.38 -20.17 5.31
N LYS A 156 1.40 -19.03 5.99
CA LYS A 156 0.63 -18.76 7.21
C LYS A 156 -0.43 -17.71 6.93
N ALA A 157 -1.59 -17.87 7.56
CA ALA A 157 -2.65 -16.88 7.48
C ALA A 157 -2.20 -15.53 8.08
N GLN A 158 -2.75 -14.46 7.51
CA GLN A 158 -2.70 -13.12 8.09
C GLN A 158 -3.47 -13.08 9.42
N SER A 159 -3.14 -12.11 10.27
CA SER A 159 -3.90 -11.81 11.48
C SER A 159 -5.27 -11.25 11.12
N ALA A 160 -6.33 -11.81 11.69
CA ALA A 160 -7.70 -11.30 11.54
C ALA A 160 -7.95 -9.97 12.29
N TYR A 161 -6.96 -9.50 13.07
CA TYR A 161 -7.04 -8.30 13.89
C TYR A 161 -5.87 -7.38 13.55
N ASN A 162 -6.19 -6.12 13.31
CA ASN A 162 -5.21 -5.05 13.10
C ASN A 162 -4.62 -4.62 14.44
N GLN A 163 -3.29 -4.54 14.54
CA GLN A 163 -2.63 -3.78 15.61
C GLN A 163 -2.44 -2.35 15.12
N VAL A 164 -2.84 -1.38 15.94
CA VAL A 164 -2.88 0.04 15.56
C VAL A 164 -2.11 0.84 16.60
N TRP A 165 -1.23 1.73 16.14
CA TRP A 165 -0.51 2.68 16.98
C TRP A 165 -0.87 4.11 16.57
N LEU A 166 -1.31 4.90 17.55
CA LEU A 166 -1.68 6.30 17.39
C LEU A 166 -0.56 7.15 18.00
N VAL A 167 0.18 7.84 17.15
CA VAL A 167 1.36 8.63 17.54
C VAL A 167 0.97 10.11 17.59
N PRO A 168 1.07 10.79 18.74
CA PRO A 168 0.81 12.23 18.80
C PRO A 168 1.82 12.99 17.93
N ARG A 169 1.34 13.79 16.96
CA ARG A 169 2.20 14.60 16.08
C ARG A 169 3.08 15.59 16.84
N ALA A 170 2.60 16.09 17.98
CA ALA A 170 3.34 16.99 18.84
C ALA A 170 4.63 16.38 19.41
N GLU A 171 4.72 15.04 19.50
CA GLU A 171 5.90 14.33 19.99
C GLU A 171 6.92 14.04 18.88
N LEU A 172 6.53 14.15 17.60
CA LEU A 172 7.41 13.87 16.46
C LEU A 172 8.50 14.92 16.23
N GLN A 173 8.62 15.92 17.11
CA GLN A 173 9.72 16.88 17.16
C GLN A 173 10.90 16.39 18.00
N GLY A 174 10.73 15.30 18.76
CA GLY A 174 11.75 14.72 19.62
C GLY A 174 12.43 13.48 19.03
N GLU A 175 13.38 12.92 19.78
CA GLU A 175 14.04 11.66 19.43
C GLU A 175 13.10 10.45 19.51
N LYS A 176 12.12 10.51 20.43
CA LYS A 176 11.15 9.42 20.68
C LYS A 176 9.74 9.98 20.85
N ALA A 177 8.76 9.24 20.35
CA ALA A 177 7.34 9.49 20.57
C ALA A 177 6.67 8.24 21.15
N ILE A 178 5.79 8.43 22.13
CA ILE A 178 5.04 7.35 22.77
C ILE A 178 3.72 7.15 22.02
N ALA A 179 3.52 5.95 21.49
CA ALA A 179 2.35 5.60 20.71
C ALA A 179 1.32 4.85 21.56
N LYS A 180 0.05 5.25 21.41
CA LYS A 180 -1.10 4.56 22.00
C LYS A 180 -1.42 3.32 21.17
N HIS A 181 -1.43 2.14 21.79
CA HIS A 181 -1.74 0.88 21.09
C HIS A 181 -3.23 0.49 21.22
N ILE A 182 -3.82 0.06 20.11
CA ILE A 182 -5.22 -0.41 20.00
C ILE A 182 -5.27 -1.65 19.11
N THR A 183 -6.14 -2.61 19.43
CA THR A 183 -6.46 -3.73 18.54
C THR A 183 -7.85 -3.53 17.94
N ILE A 184 -7.96 -3.61 16.62
CA ILE A 184 -9.23 -3.47 15.88
C ILE A 184 -9.52 -4.78 15.12
N PRO A 185 -10.74 -5.34 15.21
CA PRO A 185 -11.11 -6.54 14.46
C PRO A 185 -11.25 -6.27 12.95
N ARG A 186 -11.20 -7.35 12.16
CA ARG A 186 -11.31 -7.38 10.69
C ARG A 186 -10.13 -6.68 10.02
N GLU A 187 -9.23 -7.50 9.54
CA GLU A 187 -7.99 -7.11 8.92
C GLU A 187 -8.21 -6.24 7.68
N CYS A 188 -7.29 -5.30 7.44
CA CYS A 188 -7.32 -4.41 6.30
C CYS A 188 -5.93 -4.28 5.66
N VAL A 189 -5.90 -3.99 4.36
CA VAL A 189 -4.67 -3.64 3.64
C VAL A 189 -4.59 -2.12 3.49
N HIS A 190 -5.66 -1.53 2.94
CA HIS A 190 -5.80 -0.08 2.83
C HIS A 190 -6.71 0.45 3.93
N PHE A 191 -6.39 1.64 4.44
CA PHE A 191 -7.22 2.36 5.39
C PHE A 191 -7.05 3.87 5.25
N TYR A 192 -7.98 4.63 5.79
CA TYR A 192 -7.97 6.09 5.78
C TYR A 192 -8.40 6.62 7.14
N ALA A 193 -8.05 7.87 7.42
CA ALA A 193 -8.51 8.56 8.62
C ALA A 193 -9.09 9.92 8.24
N ASP A 194 -10.23 10.29 8.80
CA ASP A 194 -10.70 11.68 8.74
C ASP A 194 -9.60 12.59 9.31
N TYR A 195 -9.35 13.74 8.68
CA TYR A 195 -8.30 14.65 9.16
C TYR A 195 -8.70 15.31 10.48
N GLU A 196 -9.97 15.69 10.65
CA GLU A 196 -10.43 16.28 11.91
C GLU A 196 -10.65 15.20 12.98
N ASP A 197 -10.11 15.47 14.16
CA ASP A 197 -10.31 14.62 15.33
C ASP A 197 -11.64 15.01 16.01
N ASN A 198 -12.55 14.07 16.17
CA ASN A 198 -13.80 14.30 16.88
C ASN A 198 -13.49 14.58 18.37
N ASP A 199 -13.86 15.77 18.85
CA ASP A 199 -13.56 16.27 20.19
C ASP A 199 -12.05 16.30 20.55
N GLY A 200 -11.17 16.31 19.54
CA GLY A 200 -9.72 16.36 19.72
C GLY A 200 -9.07 15.07 20.22
N GLU A 201 -9.82 13.97 20.33
CA GLU A 201 -9.29 12.69 20.83
C GLU A 201 -9.92 11.44 20.20
N ASN A 202 -11.05 11.55 19.51
CA ASN A 202 -11.67 10.41 18.82
C ASN A 202 -11.36 10.47 17.33
N LEU A 203 -10.65 9.47 16.82
CA LEU A 203 -10.26 9.37 15.41
C LEU A 203 -11.24 8.45 14.68
N THR A 204 -11.67 8.87 13.49
CA THR A 204 -12.50 8.04 12.61
C THR A 204 -11.59 7.39 11.58
N LEU A 205 -11.56 6.05 11.57
CA LEU A 205 -10.81 5.25 10.61
C LEU A 205 -11.77 4.54 9.66
N HIS A 206 -11.47 4.58 8.36
CA HIS A 206 -12.19 3.90 7.30
C HIS A 206 -11.31 2.78 6.74
N LEU A 207 -11.73 1.54 6.88
CA LEU A 207 -10.95 0.35 6.52
C LEU A 207 -11.47 -0.25 5.22
N VAL A 208 -10.59 -0.62 4.30
CA VAL A 208 -10.91 -1.58 3.23
C VAL A 208 -10.66 -2.96 3.80
N LEU A 209 -11.74 -3.66 4.15
CA LEU A 209 -11.67 -4.96 4.79
C LEU A 209 -11.10 -5.97 3.81
N ALA A 210 -10.12 -6.75 4.27
CA ALA A 210 -9.36 -7.74 3.49
C ALA A 210 -9.68 -9.18 3.94
N SER A 211 -10.87 -9.41 4.50
CA SER A 211 -11.28 -10.69 5.11
C SER A 211 -11.05 -11.88 4.19
N GLY A 212 -10.01 -12.67 4.45
CA GLY A 212 -9.65 -13.79 3.57
C GLY A 212 -9.26 -13.37 2.14
N HIS A 213 -8.55 -12.26 1.99
CA HIS A 213 -7.89 -11.85 0.75
C HIS A 213 -6.40 -11.62 0.99
N ASP A 214 -5.58 -12.54 0.49
CA ASP A 214 -4.13 -12.49 0.67
C ASP A 214 -3.42 -12.14 -0.63
N VAL A 215 -3.25 -10.84 -0.87
CA VAL A 215 -2.54 -10.31 -2.06
C VAL A 215 -1.02 -10.44 -1.96
N SER A 216 -0.49 -10.86 -0.81
CA SER A 216 0.94 -11.14 -0.64
C SER A 216 1.36 -12.51 -1.18
N GLU A 217 0.37 -13.32 -1.56
CA GLU A 217 0.53 -14.63 -2.16
C GLU A 217 0.56 -14.59 -3.68
N TRP A 218 1.14 -15.63 -4.27
CA TRP A 218 1.24 -15.79 -5.72
C TRP A 218 0.76 -17.18 -6.13
N LEU A 219 0.09 -17.25 -7.28
CA LEU A 219 -0.34 -18.52 -7.86
C LEU A 219 0.87 -19.32 -8.35
N GLN A 220 0.94 -20.58 -7.94
CA GLN A 220 2.06 -21.49 -8.17
C GLN A 220 1.69 -22.62 -9.12
N LYS A 221 2.71 -23.25 -9.71
CA LYS A 221 2.54 -24.42 -10.60
C LYS A 221 1.86 -25.60 -9.92
N SER A 222 2.08 -25.75 -8.61
CA SER A 222 1.53 -26.81 -7.77
C SER A 222 0.11 -26.52 -7.28
N ASP A 223 -0.43 -25.31 -7.50
CA ASP A 223 -1.73 -24.93 -6.98
C ASP A 223 -2.86 -25.68 -7.69
N LYS A 224 -3.68 -26.35 -6.88
CA LYS A 224 -4.93 -26.98 -7.31
C LYS A 224 -6.07 -25.98 -7.13
N ARG A 225 -7.01 -25.95 -8.07
CA ARG A 225 -8.18 -25.07 -8.01
C ARG A 225 -9.22 -25.59 -7.04
N TRP A 226 -9.78 -24.72 -6.23
CA TRP A 226 -11.00 -25.01 -5.49
C TRP A 226 -12.23 -24.94 -6.43
N PRO A 227 -13.29 -25.76 -6.24
CA PRO A 227 -13.43 -26.89 -5.32
C PRO A 227 -12.92 -28.23 -5.90
N THR A 228 -12.33 -28.22 -7.09
CA THR A 228 -11.87 -29.44 -7.77
C THR A 228 -10.67 -30.10 -7.05
N LEU A 229 -10.56 -31.42 -7.13
CA LEU A 229 -9.45 -32.15 -6.45
C LEU A 229 -8.23 -32.38 -7.35
N PHE A 230 -8.42 -32.32 -8.66
CA PHE A 230 -7.43 -32.78 -9.64
C PHE A 230 -7.07 -31.73 -10.70
N GLU A 231 -7.76 -30.59 -10.74
CA GLU A 231 -7.46 -29.54 -11.71
C GLU A 231 -6.49 -28.52 -11.10
N PHE A 232 -5.44 -28.20 -11.85
CA PHE A 232 -4.47 -27.19 -11.48
C PHE A 232 -4.91 -25.80 -11.92
N VAL A 233 -4.35 -24.77 -11.29
CA VAL A 233 -4.45 -23.40 -11.77
C VAL A 233 -3.83 -23.33 -13.18
N PRO A 234 -4.52 -22.70 -14.16
CA PRO A 234 -3.98 -22.55 -15.50
C PRO A 234 -2.63 -21.85 -15.50
N SER A 235 -1.71 -22.31 -16.35
CA SER A 235 -0.34 -21.78 -16.42
C SER A 235 -0.24 -20.30 -16.82
N ALA A 236 -1.27 -19.78 -17.48
CA ALA A 236 -1.40 -18.36 -17.80
C ALA A 236 -1.51 -17.46 -16.55
N PHE A 237 -1.85 -18.01 -15.39
CA PHE A 237 -2.00 -17.26 -14.13
C PHE A 237 -0.83 -17.44 -13.16
N TYR A 238 0.24 -18.18 -13.53
CA TYR A 238 1.38 -18.34 -12.63
C TYR A 238 2.03 -16.98 -12.32
N GLY A 239 2.25 -16.72 -11.02
CA GLY A 239 2.76 -15.42 -10.56
C GLY A 239 1.72 -14.30 -10.56
N TYR A 240 0.44 -14.60 -10.82
CA TYR A 240 -0.64 -13.64 -10.61
C TYR A 240 -1.13 -13.71 -9.15
N PRO A 241 -1.61 -12.59 -8.55
CA PRO A 241 -2.24 -12.62 -7.24
C PRO A 241 -3.47 -13.54 -7.25
N PRO A 242 -3.69 -14.34 -6.20
CA PRO A 242 -4.82 -15.23 -6.16
C PRO A 242 -6.12 -14.47 -5.88
N GLY A 243 -7.26 -15.10 -6.13
CA GLY A 243 -8.59 -14.53 -5.87
C GLY A 243 -8.90 -14.39 -4.38
N VAL A 244 -10.05 -13.80 -4.07
CA VAL A 244 -10.58 -13.68 -2.71
C VAL A 244 -11.24 -14.98 -2.22
N TYR A 245 -11.26 -15.21 -0.90
CA TYR A 245 -11.84 -16.41 -0.27
C TYR A 245 -13.00 -16.13 0.69
N ASP A 246 -13.49 -14.89 0.71
CA ASP A 246 -14.70 -14.46 1.42
C ASP A 246 -15.18 -13.08 0.93
N GLN A 247 -16.35 -12.65 1.41
CA GLN A 247 -16.88 -11.30 1.19
C GLN A 247 -15.94 -10.23 1.73
N GLN A 248 -15.67 -9.23 0.88
CA GLN A 248 -14.94 -8.01 1.24
C GLN A 248 -15.93 -6.88 1.56
N GLY A 249 -15.42 -5.73 1.98
CA GLY A 249 -16.25 -4.57 2.24
C GLY A 249 -15.47 -3.42 2.84
N PHE A 250 -16.19 -2.50 3.46
CA PHE A 250 -15.62 -1.41 4.23
C PHE A 250 -15.90 -1.57 5.71
N GLY A 251 -15.07 -0.94 6.53
CA GLY A 251 -15.31 -0.78 7.96
C GLY A 251 -15.17 0.67 8.36
N LYS A 252 -15.94 1.10 9.35
CA LYS A 252 -15.73 2.37 10.05
C LYS A 252 -15.48 2.09 11.52
N CYS A 253 -14.35 2.57 12.01
CA CYS A 253 -13.96 2.46 13.40
C CYS A 253 -13.83 3.86 14.00
N VAL A 254 -14.28 4.02 15.25
CA VAL A 254 -13.97 5.21 16.05
C VAL A 254 -13.10 4.76 17.19
N VAL A 255 -11.91 5.36 17.32
CA VAL A 255 -10.93 5.02 18.34
C VAL A 255 -10.59 6.24 19.18
N ASN A 256 -10.43 6.07 20.49
CA ASN A 256 -9.98 7.14 21.36
C ASN A 256 -8.45 7.11 21.50
N ALA A 257 -7.79 8.14 20.99
CA ALA A 257 -6.34 8.24 20.91
C ALA A 257 -5.65 8.46 22.26
N LYS A 258 -6.39 8.88 23.29
CA LYS A 258 -5.83 9.06 24.64
C LYS A 258 -5.94 7.79 25.47
N THR A 259 -7.08 7.10 25.40
CA THR A 259 -7.33 5.91 26.23
C THR A 259 -6.91 4.61 25.56
N GLY A 260 -6.80 4.58 24.24
CA GLY A 260 -6.51 3.35 23.49
C GLY A 260 -7.73 2.44 23.35
N GLU A 261 -8.93 3.02 23.41
CA GLU A 261 -10.20 2.28 23.37
C GLU A 261 -10.83 2.33 21.98
N LEU A 262 -11.28 1.18 21.48
CA LEU A 262 -12.19 1.09 20.34
C LEU A 262 -13.60 1.48 20.80
N LYS A 263 -14.07 2.67 20.41
CA LYS A 263 -15.40 3.20 20.78
C LYS A 263 -16.51 2.56 19.96
N SER A 264 -16.29 2.33 18.67
CA SER A 264 -17.25 1.66 17.81
C SER A 264 -16.58 1.00 16.61
N GLU A 265 -17.18 -0.08 16.13
CA GLU A 265 -16.86 -0.77 14.87
C GLU A 265 -18.15 -0.95 14.08
N GLN A 266 -18.15 -0.57 12.81
CA GLN A 266 -19.27 -0.73 11.89
C GLN A 266 -18.76 -1.33 10.57
N PRO A 267 -18.87 -2.66 10.37
CA PRO A 267 -18.56 -3.28 9.08
C PRO A 267 -19.73 -3.14 8.09
N CYS A 268 -19.40 -2.90 6.82
CA CYS A 268 -20.29 -2.89 5.66
C CYS A 268 -19.76 -3.89 4.64
N LEU A 269 -20.23 -5.14 4.72
CA LEU A 269 -19.80 -6.23 3.84
C LEU A 269 -20.67 -6.31 2.61
N PHE A 270 -20.08 -6.74 1.51
CA PHE A 270 -20.75 -6.76 0.22
C PHE A 270 -21.08 -8.19 -0.24
N GLU A 271 -22.34 -8.40 -0.60
CA GLU A 271 -22.78 -9.70 -1.14
C GLU A 271 -22.33 -9.89 -2.60
N ASP A 272 -22.35 -8.81 -3.39
CA ASP A 272 -22.11 -8.85 -4.83
C ASP A 272 -20.74 -8.30 -5.27
N PHE A 273 -20.06 -7.54 -4.42
CA PHE A 273 -18.78 -6.90 -4.76
C PHE A 273 -17.60 -7.68 -4.16
N TRP A 274 -16.98 -8.53 -4.98
CA TRP A 274 -15.88 -9.40 -4.57
C TRP A 274 -14.54 -8.82 -5.03
N GLY A 275 -13.50 -8.92 -4.18
CA GLY A 275 -12.18 -8.37 -4.52
C GLY A 275 -12.11 -6.84 -4.49
N VAL A 276 -12.81 -6.19 -3.54
CA VAL A 276 -12.66 -4.76 -3.27
C VAL A 276 -11.21 -4.49 -2.88
N ALA A 277 -10.54 -3.60 -3.60
CA ALA A 277 -9.09 -3.47 -3.46
C ALA A 277 -8.59 -2.02 -3.42
N LEU A 278 -8.82 -1.21 -4.45
CA LEU A 278 -8.08 0.03 -4.69
C LEU A 278 -9.02 1.25 -4.64
N PRO A 279 -9.11 1.94 -3.48
CA PRO A 279 -9.98 3.09 -3.32
C PRO A 279 -9.33 4.39 -3.81
N THR A 280 -10.16 5.35 -4.21
CA THR A 280 -9.84 6.73 -4.58
C THR A 280 -10.95 7.67 -4.10
N TYR A 281 -10.64 8.96 -3.95
CA TYR A 281 -11.51 9.97 -3.38
C TYR A 281 -11.11 11.36 -3.89
N GLN A 282 -11.96 12.37 -3.65
CA GLN A 282 -11.63 13.75 -3.99
C GLN A 282 -10.44 14.24 -3.16
N GLY A 283 -9.33 14.54 -3.84
CA GLY A 283 -8.12 15.07 -3.23
C GLY A 283 -6.85 14.51 -3.87
N ILE A 284 -5.73 14.69 -3.18
CA ILE A 284 -4.45 14.08 -3.54
C ILE A 284 -4.36 12.75 -2.80
N GLN A 285 -3.96 11.68 -3.48
CA GLN A 285 -3.79 10.37 -2.85
C GLN A 285 -2.77 10.46 -1.70
N GLY A 286 -3.07 9.84 -0.56
CA GLY A 286 -2.23 9.91 0.65
C GLY A 286 -2.53 11.12 1.55
N THR A 287 -3.55 11.92 1.22
CA THR A 287 -4.02 13.04 2.05
C THR A 287 -5.34 12.72 2.74
N SER A 288 -5.60 13.36 3.88
CA SER A 288 -6.86 13.19 4.61
C SER A 288 -7.72 14.45 4.43
N PRO A 289 -8.95 14.35 3.88
CA PRO A 289 -9.92 15.44 3.95
C PRO A 289 -10.42 15.59 5.40
N PRO A 290 -11.04 16.74 5.76
CA PRO A 290 -11.66 16.92 7.07
C PRO A 290 -12.57 15.76 7.47
N GLN A 291 -13.38 15.29 6.52
CA GLN A 291 -14.18 14.07 6.63
C GLN A 291 -14.39 13.48 5.23
N PHE A 292 -14.26 12.16 5.10
CA PHE A 292 -14.60 11.47 3.85
C PHE A 292 -16.12 11.40 3.63
N GLN A 293 -16.56 11.85 2.44
CA GLN A 293 -17.98 11.88 2.05
C GLN A 293 -18.30 10.78 1.03
N ASN A 294 -17.45 10.59 0.01
CA ASN A 294 -17.54 9.49 -0.94
C ASN A 294 -16.16 8.86 -1.16
N ILE A 295 -16.15 7.54 -1.26
CA ILE A 295 -14.97 6.76 -1.66
C ILE A 295 -15.39 5.89 -2.85
N TRP A 296 -14.66 6.01 -3.96
CA TRP A 296 -14.82 5.15 -5.12
C TRP A 296 -13.79 4.04 -5.06
N VAL A 297 -14.17 2.82 -5.42
CA VAL A 297 -13.27 1.67 -5.32
C VAL A 297 -13.55 0.69 -6.43
N ASN A 298 -12.49 0.08 -6.97
CA ASN A 298 -12.66 -1.04 -7.87
C ASN A 298 -12.95 -2.32 -7.08
N TYR A 299 -13.61 -3.26 -7.74
CA TYR A 299 -13.69 -4.63 -7.28
C TYR A 299 -13.28 -5.55 -8.44
N ALA A 300 -12.34 -6.46 -8.18
CA ALA A 300 -11.78 -7.36 -9.20
C ALA A 300 -12.77 -8.46 -9.62
N GLY A 301 -13.81 -8.68 -8.83
CA GLY A 301 -14.75 -9.79 -9.00
C GLY A 301 -14.24 -11.09 -8.40
N TYR A 302 -14.79 -12.19 -8.87
CA TYR A 302 -14.40 -13.54 -8.47
C TYR A 302 -14.33 -14.43 -9.71
N ILE A 303 -13.25 -15.20 -9.85
CA ILE A 303 -13.16 -16.29 -10.83
C ILE A 303 -12.51 -17.49 -10.13
N SER A 304 -13.12 -18.68 -10.22
CA SER A 304 -12.61 -19.88 -9.53
C SER A 304 -11.26 -20.38 -10.11
N GLU A 305 -10.90 -19.93 -11.31
CA GLU A 305 -9.65 -20.27 -11.99
C GLU A 305 -8.40 -19.80 -11.23
N ILE A 306 -8.50 -18.72 -10.44
CA ILE A 306 -7.42 -18.15 -9.64
C ILE A 306 -7.61 -18.36 -8.14
N THR A 307 -8.48 -19.29 -7.74
CA THR A 307 -8.77 -19.59 -6.32
C THR A 307 -8.07 -20.88 -5.91
N PRO A 308 -6.84 -20.82 -5.38
CA PRO A 308 -6.09 -22.01 -5.04
C PRO A 308 -6.62 -22.65 -3.75
N ARG A 309 -6.80 -23.96 -3.78
CA ARG A 309 -7.24 -24.80 -2.66
C ARG A 309 -6.43 -24.54 -1.39
N ARG A 310 -5.11 -24.39 -1.50
CA ARG A 310 -4.24 -24.18 -0.34
C ARG A 310 -4.64 -22.94 0.46
N LEU A 311 -5.07 -21.87 -0.21
CA LEU A 311 -5.46 -20.62 0.45
C LEU A 311 -6.90 -20.68 0.94
N VAL A 312 -7.81 -21.32 0.21
CA VAL A 312 -9.16 -21.61 0.72
C VAL A 312 -9.09 -22.41 2.02
N GLU A 313 -8.28 -23.46 2.06
CA GLU A 313 -8.07 -24.30 3.25
C GLU A 313 -7.36 -23.54 4.38
N LEU A 314 -6.32 -22.75 4.05
CA LEU A 314 -5.60 -21.92 5.03
C LEU A 314 -6.55 -20.94 5.74
N TYR A 315 -7.43 -20.31 4.97
CA TYR A 315 -8.35 -19.33 5.51
C TYR A 315 -9.67 -19.95 6.00
N ALA A 316 -9.95 -21.25 5.83
CA ALA A 316 -11.27 -21.87 6.07
C ALA A 316 -11.90 -21.65 7.47
N ASN A 317 -11.07 -21.41 8.49
CA ASN A 317 -11.49 -21.15 9.87
C ASN A 317 -11.32 -19.68 10.30
N HIS A 318 -11.16 -18.76 9.34
CA HIS A 318 -11.10 -17.32 9.60
C HIS A 318 -12.26 -16.86 10.52
N PRO A 319 -12.00 -16.17 11.64
CA PRO A 319 -13.00 -15.90 12.67
C PRO A 319 -14.13 -14.98 12.20
N PHE A 320 -13.89 -14.18 11.16
CA PHE A 320 -14.87 -13.26 10.60
C PHE A 320 -15.59 -13.77 9.36
N ARG A 321 -15.43 -15.07 9.02
CA ARG A 321 -15.97 -15.63 7.78
C ARG A 321 -17.47 -15.41 7.62
N LYS A 322 -17.90 -15.00 6.43
CA LYS A 322 -19.32 -14.88 6.06
C LYS A 322 -19.79 -15.97 5.12
N VAL A 323 -19.01 -16.29 4.10
CA VAL A 323 -19.38 -17.29 3.08
C VAL A 323 -18.68 -18.61 3.39
N PRO A 324 -19.42 -19.72 3.63
CA PRO A 324 -18.83 -21.04 3.76
C PRO A 324 -17.98 -21.39 2.52
N VAL A 325 -16.85 -22.08 2.71
CA VAL A 325 -15.92 -22.38 1.60
C VAL A 325 -16.56 -23.18 0.46
N ASN A 326 -17.58 -23.99 0.76
CA ASN A 326 -18.32 -24.77 -0.24
C ASN A 326 -19.34 -23.93 -1.03
N ASP A 327 -19.65 -22.72 -0.55
CA ASP A 327 -20.62 -21.80 -1.14
C ASP A 327 -19.94 -20.64 -1.88
N LEU A 328 -18.61 -20.71 -2.04
CA LEU A 328 -17.88 -19.73 -2.86
C LEU A 328 -18.44 -19.72 -4.30
N PRO A 329 -18.61 -18.53 -4.90
CA PRO A 329 -19.19 -18.44 -6.23
C PRO A 329 -18.25 -19.08 -7.27
N ASN A 330 -18.77 -19.40 -8.46
CA ASN A 330 -17.88 -19.74 -9.59
C ASN A 330 -17.37 -18.48 -10.29
N TRP A 331 -18.22 -17.45 -10.36
CA TRP A 331 -17.93 -16.21 -11.03
C TRP A 331 -18.73 -15.04 -10.41
N LYS A 332 -18.08 -13.89 -10.27
CA LYS A 332 -18.66 -12.57 -9.97
C LYS A 332 -17.98 -11.52 -10.84
N PRO A 333 -18.70 -10.49 -11.32
CA PRO A 333 -18.14 -9.49 -12.22
C PRO A 333 -17.12 -8.60 -11.51
N SER A 334 -16.22 -8.01 -12.29
CA SER A 334 -15.42 -6.86 -11.88
C SER A 334 -16.20 -5.57 -12.08
N GLY A 335 -15.76 -4.46 -11.48
CA GLY A 335 -16.38 -3.16 -11.70
C GLY A 335 -15.89 -2.08 -10.76
N ILE A 336 -16.72 -1.06 -10.59
CA ILE A 336 -16.49 0.09 -9.70
C ILE A 336 -17.74 0.37 -8.87
N LEU A 337 -17.56 0.78 -7.61
CA LEU A 337 -18.63 1.24 -6.74
C LEU A 337 -18.26 2.55 -6.04
N ARG A 338 -19.28 3.26 -5.56
CA ARG A 338 -19.18 4.44 -4.69
C ARG A 338 -19.77 4.11 -3.33
N TRP A 339 -18.97 4.20 -2.29
CA TRP A 339 -19.35 3.98 -0.90
C TRP A 339 -19.44 5.31 -0.14
N SER A 340 -20.45 5.47 0.70
CA SER A 340 -20.63 6.60 1.61
C SER A 340 -20.13 6.22 3.02
N PRO A 341 -19.03 6.80 3.53
CA PRO A 341 -18.57 6.59 4.90
C PRO A 341 -19.48 7.24 5.97
N VAL A 342 -20.35 8.15 5.54
CA VAL A 342 -21.33 8.81 6.41
C VAL A 342 -22.52 7.89 6.65
N ASP A 343 -23.08 7.35 5.57
CA ASP A 343 -24.29 6.51 5.61
C ASP A 343 -23.98 5.02 5.77
N MET A 344 -22.71 4.62 5.62
CA MET A 344 -22.24 3.24 5.65
C MET A 344 -22.88 2.35 4.57
N GLU A 345 -23.11 2.89 3.37
CA GLU A 345 -23.77 2.16 2.27
C GLU A 345 -23.12 2.40 0.90
N VAL A 346 -23.35 1.45 -0.03
CA VAL A 346 -23.02 1.61 -1.44
C VAL A 346 -24.09 2.48 -2.09
N LYS A 347 -23.71 3.67 -2.58
CA LYS A 347 -24.62 4.64 -3.18
C LYS A 347 -24.81 4.45 -4.67
N ASP A 348 -23.83 3.87 -5.35
CA ASP A 348 -23.82 3.68 -6.79
C ASP A 348 -22.80 2.61 -7.18
N SER A 349 -23.01 1.92 -8.29
CA SER A 349 -22.06 0.93 -8.80
C SER A 349 -22.27 0.62 -10.27
N TRP A 350 -21.24 0.08 -10.89
CA TRP A 350 -21.27 -0.42 -12.25
C TRP A 350 -20.41 -1.67 -12.38
N ALA A 351 -20.88 -2.67 -13.12
CA ALA A 351 -20.23 -3.97 -13.30
C ALA A 351 -19.94 -4.26 -14.78
N ILE A 352 -18.81 -4.91 -15.04
CA ILE A 352 -18.36 -5.28 -16.39
C ILE A 352 -18.65 -6.75 -16.70
N GLU A 353 -18.78 -7.07 -17.99
CA GLU A 353 -18.94 -8.45 -18.45
C GLU A 353 -17.66 -9.29 -18.25
N ARG A 354 -17.82 -10.61 -18.26
CA ARG A 354 -16.71 -11.56 -18.09
C ARG A 354 -15.66 -11.36 -19.19
N GLY A 355 -14.39 -11.46 -18.81
CA GLY A 355 -13.25 -11.28 -19.72
C GLY A 355 -12.59 -9.90 -19.61
N TYR A 356 -13.17 -9.01 -18.81
CA TYR A 356 -12.61 -7.72 -18.49
C TYR A 356 -12.37 -7.58 -16.98
N VAL A 357 -11.41 -6.73 -16.60
CA VAL A 357 -11.11 -6.40 -15.21
C VAL A 357 -10.89 -4.90 -15.08
N VAL A 358 -11.63 -4.25 -14.19
CA VAL A 358 -11.40 -2.87 -13.79
C VAL A 358 -10.29 -2.87 -12.73
N ASN A 359 -9.14 -2.29 -13.07
CA ASN A 359 -7.99 -2.21 -12.17
C ASN A 359 -8.05 -0.89 -11.40
N THR A 360 -7.01 -0.06 -11.49
CA THR A 360 -6.82 1.14 -10.68
C THR A 360 -7.80 2.26 -11.04
N PRO A 361 -8.71 2.68 -10.14
CA PRO A 361 -9.51 3.87 -10.31
C PRO A 361 -8.76 5.10 -9.79
N ILE A 362 -9.06 6.26 -10.38
CA ILE A 362 -8.62 7.56 -9.90
C ILE A 362 -9.73 8.61 -10.04
N TYR A 363 -9.93 9.36 -8.97
CA TYR A 363 -10.78 10.54 -8.99
C TYR A 363 -10.12 11.70 -9.72
N VAL A 364 -10.85 12.30 -10.67
CA VAL A 364 -10.42 13.49 -11.41
C VAL A 364 -11.46 14.60 -11.20
N PRO A 365 -11.11 15.74 -10.59
CA PRO A 365 -12.04 16.83 -10.36
C PRO A 365 -12.46 17.48 -11.68
N LYS A 366 -13.73 17.84 -11.79
CA LYS A 366 -14.23 18.68 -12.89
C LYS A 366 -13.88 20.13 -12.62
N GLN A 367 -13.26 20.78 -13.61
CA GLN A 367 -12.78 22.16 -13.46
C GLN A 367 -13.91 23.11 -13.06
N GLY A 368 -13.68 23.91 -12.02
CA GLY A 368 -14.64 24.89 -11.51
C GLY A 368 -15.79 24.31 -10.67
N GLN A 369 -15.79 22.99 -10.40
CA GLN A 369 -16.75 22.34 -9.53
C GLN A 369 -16.11 21.94 -8.20
N THR A 370 -16.84 22.13 -7.11
CA THR A 370 -16.43 21.68 -5.77
C THR A 370 -17.14 20.43 -5.32
N ASP A 371 -18.33 20.16 -5.86
CA ASP A 371 -19.06 18.93 -5.59
C ASP A 371 -18.29 17.74 -6.19
N GLU A 372 -17.93 16.78 -5.35
CA GLU A 372 -17.17 15.63 -5.79
C GLU A 372 -17.94 14.77 -6.81
N LEU A 373 -19.28 14.78 -6.76
CA LEU A 373 -20.13 14.00 -7.67
C LEU A 373 -20.15 14.53 -9.11
N GLU A 374 -19.77 15.79 -9.28
CA GLU A 374 -19.60 16.42 -10.60
C GLU A 374 -18.28 16.02 -11.27
N GLY A 375 -17.34 15.43 -10.53
CA GLY A 375 -16.07 14.93 -11.06
C GLY A 375 -16.20 13.66 -11.91
N TYR A 376 -15.05 13.06 -12.19
CA TYR A 376 -14.93 11.85 -13.00
C TYR A 376 -14.15 10.79 -12.24
N ILE A 377 -14.46 9.52 -12.53
CA ILE A 377 -13.56 8.43 -12.22
C ILE A 377 -12.93 7.95 -13.51
N VAL A 378 -11.60 7.92 -13.56
CA VAL A 378 -10.84 7.31 -14.64
C VAL A 378 -10.28 6.00 -14.11
N ALA A 379 -10.39 4.90 -14.85
CA ALA A 379 -9.75 3.65 -14.46
C ALA A 379 -9.07 2.97 -15.63
N THR A 380 -7.96 2.32 -15.35
CA THR A 380 -7.34 1.35 -16.25
C THR A 380 -8.18 0.07 -16.29
N VAL A 381 -8.44 -0.46 -17.47
CA VAL A 381 -9.24 -1.67 -17.68
C VAL A 381 -8.45 -2.66 -18.54
N THR A 382 -8.31 -3.88 -18.04
CA THR A 382 -7.83 -5.01 -18.85
C THR A 382 -8.99 -5.53 -19.69
N THR A 383 -8.77 -5.64 -21.00
CA THR A 383 -9.77 -6.09 -21.99
C THR A 383 -9.26 -7.33 -22.73
N PRO A 384 -10.13 -8.06 -23.45
CA PRO A 384 -9.70 -9.18 -24.29
C PRO A 384 -8.69 -8.80 -25.39
N SER A 385 -8.67 -7.54 -25.83
CA SER A 385 -7.83 -7.04 -26.92
C SER A 385 -6.61 -6.23 -26.46
N GLY A 386 -6.43 -6.01 -25.16
CA GLY A 386 -5.34 -5.20 -24.61
C GLY A 386 -5.79 -4.36 -23.41
N SER A 387 -5.31 -3.14 -23.32
CA SER A 387 -5.51 -2.27 -22.16
C SER A 387 -6.18 -0.95 -22.56
N GLU A 388 -7.13 -0.48 -21.77
CA GLU A 388 -7.90 0.75 -22.05
C GLU A 388 -8.03 1.63 -20.80
N PHE A 389 -8.32 2.92 -20.99
CA PHE A 389 -8.72 3.84 -19.92
C PHE A 389 -10.19 4.18 -20.07
N TRP A 390 -10.99 3.90 -19.04
CA TRP A 390 -12.43 4.13 -19.04
C TRP A 390 -12.77 5.27 -18.09
N ILE A 391 -13.74 6.10 -18.46
CA ILE A 391 -14.12 7.30 -17.73
C ILE A 391 -15.60 7.21 -17.37
N TRP A 392 -15.93 7.39 -16.10
CA TRP A 392 -17.29 7.47 -15.58
C TRP A 392 -17.56 8.86 -15.00
N GLN A 393 -18.83 9.27 -14.97
CA GLN A 393 -19.26 10.37 -14.13
C GLN A 393 -19.26 9.90 -12.67
N ALA A 394 -18.60 10.63 -11.76
CA ALA A 394 -18.39 10.18 -10.39
C ALA A 394 -19.72 9.98 -9.61
N GLY A 395 -20.71 10.83 -9.86
CA GLY A 395 -22.06 10.73 -9.26
C GLY A 395 -23.06 9.83 -9.99
N ASN A 396 -22.68 9.18 -11.11
CA ASN A 396 -23.58 8.33 -11.89
C ASN A 396 -22.81 7.18 -12.57
N LEU A 397 -22.24 6.29 -11.76
CA LEU A 397 -21.54 5.09 -12.21
C LEU A 397 -22.47 4.16 -12.98
N ALA A 398 -23.71 3.96 -12.50
CA ALA A 398 -24.68 3.03 -13.09
C ALA A 398 -25.00 3.31 -14.57
N ALA A 399 -24.88 4.55 -15.03
CA ALA A 399 -25.01 4.90 -16.45
C ALA A 399 -23.91 4.29 -17.35
N GLY A 400 -22.83 3.78 -16.75
CA GLY A 400 -21.68 3.23 -17.44
C GLY A 400 -20.64 4.29 -17.81
N PRO A 401 -19.53 3.85 -18.44
CA PRO A 401 -18.47 4.76 -18.82
C PRO A 401 -18.96 5.73 -19.90
N ILE A 402 -18.77 7.02 -19.67
CA ILE A 402 -19.07 8.09 -20.62
C ILE A 402 -18.07 8.11 -21.79
N THR A 403 -16.88 7.55 -21.60
CA THR A 403 -15.83 7.45 -22.61
C THR A 403 -14.91 6.27 -22.33
N LYS A 404 -14.42 5.63 -23.38
CA LYS A 404 -13.38 4.59 -23.34
C LYS A 404 -12.27 4.99 -24.31
N LEU A 405 -11.03 4.97 -23.83
CA LEU A 405 -9.83 5.35 -24.57
C LEU A 405 -8.93 4.14 -24.71
N GLY A 406 -8.64 3.73 -25.94
CA GLY A 406 -7.76 2.60 -26.26
C GLY A 406 -6.78 2.96 -27.36
N HIS A 407 -5.66 2.26 -27.40
CA HIS A 407 -4.66 2.37 -28.45
C HIS A 407 -3.89 1.04 -28.57
N GLU A 408 -3.45 0.65 -29.76
CA GLU A 408 -2.76 -0.63 -29.98
C GLU A 408 -1.44 -0.75 -29.22
N ASP A 409 -0.78 0.39 -28.97
CA ASP A 409 0.46 0.48 -28.19
C ASP A 409 0.23 0.60 -26.66
N VAL A 410 -1.00 0.84 -26.22
CA VAL A 410 -1.30 0.90 -24.78
C VAL A 410 -1.43 -0.53 -24.26
N LYS A 411 -0.34 -1.01 -23.67
CA LYS A 411 -0.23 -2.34 -23.06
C LYS A 411 0.35 -2.20 -21.67
N PHE A 412 -0.51 -2.28 -20.67
CA PHE A 412 -0.09 -2.37 -19.29
C PHE A 412 -0.58 -3.69 -18.69
N ALA A 413 0.24 -4.27 -17.82
CA ALA A 413 -0.12 -5.44 -17.02
C ALA A 413 -1.11 -5.03 -15.90
N LEU A 414 -1.17 -5.81 -14.82
CA LEU A 414 -1.87 -5.39 -13.61
C LEU A 414 -1.30 -4.05 -13.11
N SER A 415 -2.16 -3.05 -12.99
CA SER A 415 -1.85 -1.78 -12.33
C SER A 415 -2.40 -1.79 -10.91
N LEU A 416 -1.68 -1.18 -9.97
CA LEU A 416 -2.07 -1.09 -8.55
C LEU A 416 -2.57 0.31 -8.21
N HIS A 417 -1.68 1.29 -8.05
CA HIS A 417 -2.05 2.65 -7.62
C HIS A 417 -1.76 3.68 -8.70
N SER A 418 -2.45 4.81 -8.61
CA SER A 418 -2.27 5.95 -9.52
C SER A 418 -2.49 7.25 -8.77
N ALA A 419 -2.03 8.35 -9.37
CA ALA A 419 -2.20 9.70 -8.84
C ALA A 419 -2.55 10.68 -9.96
N TRP A 420 -3.28 11.72 -9.61
CA TRP A 420 -3.76 12.76 -10.51
C TRP A 420 -3.10 14.07 -10.09
N VAL A 421 -2.59 14.79 -11.09
CA VAL A 421 -2.09 16.14 -10.92
C VAL A 421 -2.85 17.06 -11.87
N PRO A 422 -3.27 18.25 -11.43
CA PRO A 422 -4.07 19.15 -12.25
C PRO A 422 -3.29 19.74 -13.44
N SER A 423 -1.96 19.71 -13.39
CA SER A 423 -1.10 20.19 -14.46
C SER A 423 0.25 19.46 -14.46
N ILE A 424 0.81 19.27 -15.65
CA ILE A 424 2.18 18.83 -15.85
C ILE A 424 3.05 20.06 -16.11
N ALA A 425 4.17 20.16 -15.42
CA ALA A 425 5.16 21.23 -15.60
C ALA A 425 6.58 20.68 -15.34
N PRO A 426 7.62 21.31 -15.91
CA PRO A 426 9.00 20.96 -15.58
C PRO A 426 9.27 21.09 -14.09
N ARG A 427 10.10 20.19 -13.57
CA ARG A 427 10.54 20.23 -12.17
C ARG A 427 11.29 21.53 -11.85
N ASP A 428 10.88 22.20 -10.77
CA ASP A 428 11.50 23.44 -10.25
C ASP A 428 12.18 23.27 -8.87
N ALA A 429 12.08 22.08 -8.27
CA ALA A 429 12.67 21.78 -6.97
C ALA A 429 14.21 21.75 -7.05
N LYS A 430 14.88 22.35 -6.07
CA LYS A 430 16.35 22.33 -5.95
C LYS A 430 16.88 21.12 -5.19
N TYR A 431 16.03 20.47 -4.40
CA TYR A 431 16.37 19.26 -3.68
C TYR A 431 16.87 18.20 -4.65
N LYS A 432 18.01 17.57 -4.36
CA LYS A 432 18.53 16.44 -5.14
C LYS A 432 19.55 15.72 -4.27
N VAL A 433 19.40 14.41 -4.14
CA VAL A 433 20.39 13.53 -3.54
C VAL A 433 21.53 13.35 -4.54
N ASP A 434 22.78 13.50 -4.09
CA ASP A 434 23.94 13.18 -4.91
C ASP A 434 24.07 11.65 -4.97
N LEU A 435 23.60 11.06 -6.07
CA LEU A 435 23.55 9.60 -6.21
C LEU A 435 24.93 8.95 -6.11
N ARG A 436 26.01 9.64 -6.51
CA ARG A 436 27.36 9.09 -6.44
C ARG A 436 27.86 9.02 -5.00
N GLN A 437 27.50 10.00 -4.17
CA GLN A 437 27.77 9.96 -2.73
C GLN A 437 26.85 8.96 -2.00
N ASP A 438 25.56 8.96 -2.36
CA ASP A 438 24.53 8.10 -1.80
C ASP A 438 24.80 6.61 -2.03
N MET A 439 25.30 6.30 -3.23
CA MET A 439 25.63 4.95 -3.68
C MET A 439 27.12 4.84 -4.05
N ASP A 440 28.02 5.23 -3.15
CA ASP A 440 29.46 5.15 -3.40
C ASP A 440 29.94 3.69 -3.54
N ILE A 441 30.10 3.23 -4.79
CA ILE A 441 30.55 1.87 -5.16
C ILE A 441 32.01 1.57 -4.75
N ASN A 442 32.77 2.58 -4.32
CA ASN A 442 34.17 2.44 -3.93
C ASN A 442 34.35 2.26 -2.42
N LYS A 443 33.26 2.34 -1.64
CA LYS A 443 33.30 2.04 -0.21
C LYS A 443 33.87 0.64 0.04
N PRO A 444 34.83 0.49 0.96
CA PRO A 444 35.56 -0.75 1.17
C PRO A 444 34.67 -1.89 1.66
N GLU A 445 33.51 -1.57 2.24
CA GLU A 445 32.51 -2.56 2.57
C GLU A 445 31.98 -3.29 1.32
N TYR A 446 31.69 -2.60 0.20
CA TYR A 446 31.06 -3.22 -0.97
C TYR A 446 32.03 -4.11 -1.76
N PHE A 447 31.80 -5.43 -1.73
CA PHE A 447 32.50 -6.38 -2.60
C PHE A 447 31.77 -6.51 -3.95
N LEU A 448 31.93 -5.50 -4.81
CA LEU A 448 31.33 -5.47 -6.14
C LEU A 448 32.32 -5.92 -7.23
N PRO A 449 31.95 -6.88 -8.09
CA PRO A 449 32.71 -7.18 -9.30
C PRO A 449 32.90 -5.96 -10.19
N ASP A 450 34.01 -5.90 -10.93
CA ASP A 450 34.34 -4.76 -11.80
C ASP A 450 33.25 -4.47 -12.85
N TRP A 451 32.59 -5.50 -13.38
CA TRP A 451 31.49 -5.32 -14.33
C TRP A 451 30.27 -4.62 -13.73
N ILE A 452 30.01 -4.76 -12.42
CA ILE A 452 28.95 -3.99 -11.74
C ILE A 452 29.39 -2.53 -11.61
N LYS A 453 30.64 -2.29 -11.20
CA LYS A 453 31.19 -0.93 -11.11
C LYS A 453 31.15 -0.22 -12.47
N GLU A 454 31.45 -0.95 -13.55
CA GLU A 454 31.36 -0.46 -14.92
C GLU A 454 29.93 -0.06 -15.30
N ILE A 455 28.91 -0.85 -14.93
CA ILE A 455 27.49 -0.47 -15.12
C ILE A 455 27.18 0.83 -14.37
N PHE A 456 27.64 0.97 -13.12
CA PHE A 456 27.39 2.21 -12.37
C PHE A 456 27.98 3.44 -13.05
N GLU A 457 29.24 3.34 -13.50
CA GLU A 457 29.94 4.46 -14.16
C GLU A 457 29.41 4.78 -15.56
N LYS A 458 28.97 3.78 -16.32
CA LYS A 458 28.53 3.96 -17.71
C LYS A 458 27.03 4.22 -17.85
N ASP A 459 26.22 3.54 -17.04
CA ASP A 459 24.78 3.44 -17.27
C ASP A 459 23.95 4.07 -16.13
N ILE A 460 24.46 4.09 -14.89
CA ILE A 460 23.67 4.60 -13.74
C ILE A 460 24.00 6.06 -13.45
N TYR A 461 25.21 6.39 -12.97
CA TYR A 461 25.53 7.77 -12.55
C TYR A 461 25.31 8.83 -13.64
N PRO A 462 25.67 8.58 -14.91
CA PRO A 462 25.42 9.56 -15.98
C PRO A 462 23.95 9.98 -16.09
N GLU A 463 22.98 9.08 -15.92
CA GLU A 463 21.55 9.43 -16.01
C GLU A 463 21.12 10.43 -14.93
N PHE A 464 21.88 10.58 -13.84
CA PHE A 464 21.56 11.49 -12.73
C PHE A 464 22.49 12.70 -12.63
N GLU A 465 23.62 12.73 -13.32
CA GLU A 465 24.57 13.87 -13.27
C GLU A 465 24.24 14.97 -14.28
N TYR A 466 23.64 14.62 -15.42
CA TYR A 466 23.39 15.53 -16.55
C TYR A 466 21.97 16.15 -16.58
N HIS A 467 21.15 15.88 -15.56
CA HIS A 467 19.77 16.35 -15.39
C HIS A 467 19.64 17.15 -14.09
#